data_AF-W9SFK1-F1
#
_entry.id   AF-W9SFK1-F1
#
_cell.length_a   1.000
_cell.length_b   1.000
_cell.length_c   1.000
_cell.angle_alpha   90.00
_cell.angle_beta   90.00
_cell.angle_gamma   90.00
#
_symmetry.space_group_name_H-M   'P 1'
#
loop_
_entity.id
_entity.type
_entity.pdbx_description
1 polymer ?
#
loop_
_entity_poly.entity_id
_entity_poly.type
_entity_poly.pdbx_seq_one_letter_code
_entity_poly.pdbx_strand_id
1 'polypeptide(L)'
;MAFSKKFLVSLLQVTLFVFPLLVQAQDSSGFISIDCGISDVSRYTDETTGITYFSDANFAETGKNQGISPAYKEQNEQQLWNLRSFPEGSRNCYNLKPLATENGTRYLVRAGFLYGNYDNKRQVPKFDLYIGVELWDTVKFKDSTTAMYKEITYVPSSDHIFICLVNTGNGIPFISLLELRPLQDDIYVSKPGTSLELYDHYDFCPATDEVMRFPPIYVLVTA
;
A
#
# COMPACT_ATOMS: atom_id res chain seq x y z
N MET A 1 14.84 -46.52 51.39
CA MET A 1 14.58 -46.09 50.00
C MET A 1 15.09 -44.67 49.85
N ALA A 2 16.26 -44.49 49.22
CA ALA A 2 16.86 -43.19 48.98
C ALA A 2 16.47 -42.74 47.56
N PHE A 3 15.69 -41.66 47.46
CA PHE A 3 15.37 -41.05 46.17
C PHE A 3 16.57 -40.22 45.68
N SER A 4 17.08 -40.60 44.50
CA SER A 4 18.23 -39.98 43.84
C SER A 4 17.94 -38.55 43.41
N LYS A 5 18.73 -37.59 43.91
CA LYS A 5 18.71 -36.14 43.57
C LYS A 5 19.26 -35.80 42.17
N LYS A 6 19.25 -36.73 41.21
CA LYS A 6 19.76 -36.49 39.85
C LYS A 6 18.71 -36.13 38.80
N PHE A 7 17.46 -35.89 39.20
CA PHE A 7 16.39 -35.49 38.27
C PHE A 7 16.06 -33.99 38.34
N LEU A 8 17.10 -33.16 38.42
CA LEU A 8 16.99 -31.70 38.58
C LEU A 8 17.52 -30.92 37.36
N VAL A 9 17.78 -31.57 36.22
CA VAL A 9 18.33 -30.88 35.04
C VAL A 9 17.69 -31.41 33.75
N SER A 10 16.40 -31.14 33.55
CA SER A 10 15.82 -31.15 32.19
C SER A 10 14.41 -30.57 32.23
N LEU A 11 14.29 -29.24 32.29
CA LEU A 11 13.20 -28.50 31.63
C LEU A 11 13.47 -26.98 31.66
N LEU A 12 14.69 -26.57 31.31
CA LEU A 12 14.91 -25.20 30.85
C LEU A 12 14.66 -25.20 29.33
N GLN A 13 13.39 -25.36 28.94
CA GLN A 13 13.01 -25.05 27.57
C GLN A 13 13.09 -23.53 27.44
N VAL A 14 14.21 -23.06 26.87
CA VAL A 14 14.35 -21.72 26.35
C VAL A 14 13.30 -21.57 25.25
N THR A 15 12.10 -21.14 25.62
CA THR A 15 11.17 -20.57 24.64
C THR A 15 11.77 -19.25 24.22
N LEU A 16 12.59 -19.31 23.17
CA LEU A 16 12.98 -18.15 22.39
C LEU A 16 11.67 -17.58 21.84
N PHE A 17 11.03 -16.66 22.57
CA PHE A 17 9.99 -15.81 22.04
C PHE A 17 10.69 -14.98 20.96
N VAL A 18 10.71 -15.51 19.74
CA VAL A 18 10.92 -14.70 18.55
C VAL A 18 9.69 -13.81 18.51
N PHE A 19 9.76 -12.66 19.19
CA PHE A 19 8.89 -11.55 18.85
C PHE A 19 9.05 -11.38 17.34
N PRO A 20 7.99 -11.56 16.53
CA PRO A 20 8.06 -11.10 15.17
C PRO A 20 8.35 -9.61 15.28
N LEU A 21 9.57 -9.22 14.92
CA LEU A 21 9.88 -7.83 14.63
C LEU A 21 8.87 -7.48 13.53
N LEU A 22 7.81 -6.76 13.91
CA LEU A 22 6.98 -6.05 12.96
C LEU A 22 7.93 -5.08 12.28
N VAL A 23 8.51 -5.50 11.15
CA VAL A 23 9.25 -4.62 10.26
C VAL A 23 8.19 -3.68 9.75
N GLN A 24 8.01 -2.56 10.45
CA GLN A 24 7.16 -1.49 9.97
C GLN A 24 7.82 -0.95 8.70
N ALA A 25 7.07 -0.91 7.60
CA ALA A 25 7.50 -0.36 6.32
C ALA A 25 7.69 1.17 6.35
N GLN A 26 8.04 1.72 7.52
CA GLN A 26 8.01 3.14 7.82
C GLN A 26 9.43 3.68 7.96
N ASP A 27 9.74 4.73 7.22
CA ASP A 27 10.99 5.48 7.32
C ASP A 27 10.92 6.53 8.46
N SER A 28 12.07 7.08 8.84
CA SER A 28 12.30 8.23 9.73
C SER A 28 11.41 9.45 9.46
N SER A 29 10.96 9.65 8.22
CA SER A 29 10.00 10.69 7.81
C SER A 29 8.54 10.37 8.13
N GLY A 30 8.25 9.18 8.68
CA GLY A 30 6.89 8.70 8.90
C GLY A 30 6.22 8.14 7.65
N PHE A 31 6.99 7.96 6.57
CA PHE A 31 6.54 7.51 5.26
C PHE A 31 6.35 6.00 5.20
N ILE A 32 5.23 5.53 4.65
CA ILE A 32 5.03 4.10 4.34
C ILE A 32 5.06 3.92 2.83
N SER A 33 5.90 3.03 2.31
CA SER A 33 5.94 2.69 0.88
C SER A 33 5.99 1.17 0.71
N ILE A 34 4.99 0.62 0.03
CA ILE A 34 4.76 -0.82 -0.07
C ILE A 34 4.69 -1.21 -1.55
N ASP A 35 5.59 -2.12 -1.96
CA ASP A 35 5.47 -2.84 -3.24
C ASP A 35 4.67 -4.12 -3.00
N CYS A 36 3.47 -4.17 -3.55
CA CYS A 36 2.48 -5.19 -3.23
C CYS A 36 2.75 -6.46 -4.03
N GLY A 37 2.80 -7.60 -3.36
CA GLY A 37 3.04 -8.89 -4.01
C GLY A 37 4.51 -9.20 -4.34
N ILE A 38 5.47 -8.42 -3.85
CA ILE A 38 6.87 -8.88 -3.79
C ILE A 38 7.01 -10.00 -2.75
N SER A 39 8.13 -10.72 -2.83
CA SER A 39 8.50 -11.72 -1.82
C SER A 39 8.41 -11.15 -0.40
N ASP A 40 7.84 -11.92 0.53
CA ASP A 40 7.41 -11.47 1.86
C ASP A 40 8.52 -10.85 2.72
N VAL A 41 9.78 -11.21 2.44
CA VAL A 41 10.98 -10.72 3.16
C VAL A 41 11.76 -9.66 2.39
N SER A 42 11.29 -9.29 1.20
CA SER A 42 11.99 -8.36 0.32
C SER A 42 11.79 -6.91 0.74
N ARG A 43 12.87 -6.14 0.54
CA ARG A 43 12.90 -4.68 0.58
C ARG A 43 13.94 -4.19 -0.42
N TYR A 44 13.73 -3.01 -0.98
CA TYR A 44 14.72 -2.36 -1.83
C TYR A 44 14.55 -0.84 -1.78
N THR A 45 15.60 -0.12 -2.13
CA THR A 45 15.53 1.32 -2.35
C THR A 45 15.54 1.55 -3.86
N ASP A 46 14.51 2.21 -4.36
CA ASP A 46 14.43 2.61 -5.75
C ASP A 46 15.51 3.66 -6.04
N GLU A 47 16.38 3.37 -7.01
CA GLU A 47 17.57 4.21 -7.27
C GLU A 47 17.21 5.57 -7.88
N THR A 48 16.08 5.65 -8.60
CA THR A 48 15.63 6.89 -9.24
C THR A 48 15.04 7.86 -8.23
N THR A 49 14.23 7.35 -7.29
CA THR A 49 13.48 8.18 -6.34
C THR A 49 14.11 8.26 -4.95
N GLY A 50 15.00 7.33 -4.62
CA GLY A 50 15.54 7.14 -3.27
C GLY A 50 14.54 6.56 -2.27
N ILE A 51 13.34 6.15 -2.71
CA ILE A 51 12.28 5.64 -1.82
C ILE A 51 12.57 4.17 -1.50
N THR A 52 12.52 3.84 -0.20
CA THR A 52 12.59 2.44 0.23
C THR A 52 11.20 1.81 0.24
N TYR A 53 11.04 0.72 -0.52
CA TYR A 53 9.85 -0.10 -0.62
C TYR A 53 10.01 -1.39 0.18
N PHE A 54 8.92 -1.76 0.86
CA PHE A 54 8.81 -2.98 1.67
C PHE A 54 7.71 -3.88 1.13
N SER A 55 7.75 -5.17 1.50
CA SER A 55 6.70 -6.13 1.18
C SER A 55 5.38 -5.82 1.90
N ASP A 56 4.27 -6.19 1.26
CA ASP A 56 2.93 -6.08 1.83
C ASP A 56 2.53 -7.22 2.78
N ALA A 57 3.41 -8.18 3.04
CA ALA A 57 3.10 -9.40 3.80
C ALA A 57 2.48 -9.16 5.19
N ASN A 58 2.82 -8.04 5.85
CA ASN A 58 2.31 -7.69 7.18
C ASN A 58 1.12 -6.71 7.15
N PHE A 59 0.65 -6.33 5.96
CA PHE A 59 -0.40 -5.32 5.78
C PHE A 59 -1.70 -5.92 5.27
N ALA A 60 -1.65 -7.01 4.51
CA ALA A 60 -2.82 -7.72 3.99
C ALA A 60 -2.88 -9.15 4.53
N GLU A 61 -4.07 -9.59 4.98
CA GLU A 61 -4.28 -10.92 5.56
C GLU A 61 -4.38 -12.04 4.51
N THR A 62 -4.78 -11.71 3.29
CA THR A 62 -5.12 -12.66 2.22
C THR A 62 -4.49 -12.26 0.88
N GLY A 63 -4.83 -12.99 -0.18
CA GLY A 63 -4.40 -12.69 -1.53
C GLY A 63 -3.19 -13.53 -1.98
N LYS A 64 -2.80 -13.32 -3.24
CA LYS A 64 -1.73 -14.06 -3.92
C LYS A 64 -0.77 -13.09 -4.58
N ASN A 65 0.51 -13.26 -4.30
CA ASN A 65 1.61 -12.55 -4.96
C ASN A 65 1.66 -12.98 -6.44
N GLN A 66 1.77 -12.01 -7.33
CA GLN A 66 1.84 -12.20 -8.77
C GLN A 66 2.89 -11.28 -9.36
N GLY A 67 3.55 -11.74 -10.42
CA GLY A 67 4.40 -10.91 -11.26
C GLY A 67 3.67 -10.56 -12.55
N ILE A 68 3.83 -9.33 -13.03
CA ILE A 68 3.35 -8.96 -14.36
C ILE A 68 4.16 -9.70 -15.44
N SER A 69 3.59 -9.81 -16.64
CA SER A 69 4.31 -10.39 -17.77
C SER A 69 5.55 -9.55 -18.12
N PRO A 70 6.71 -10.18 -18.45
CA PRO A 70 7.96 -9.46 -18.74
C PRO A 70 7.83 -8.36 -19.79
N ALA A 71 6.94 -8.53 -20.77
CA ALA A 71 6.67 -7.56 -21.83
C ALA A 71 6.21 -6.18 -21.32
N TYR A 72 5.75 -6.09 -20.08
CA TYR A 72 5.27 -4.84 -19.47
C TYR A 72 6.25 -4.25 -18.45
N LYS A 73 7.36 -4.92 -18.12
CA LYS A 73 8.31 -4.45 -17.09
C LYS A 73 9.17 -3.30 -17.57
N GLU A 74 9.72 -3.37 -18.79
CA GLU A 74 10.68 -2.39 -19.30
C GLU A 74 10.12 -0.96 -19.42
N GLN A 75 8.80 -0.83 -19.53
CA GLN A 75 8.11 0.45 -19.70
C GLN A 75 7.57 1.02 -18.38
N ASN A 76 7.74 0.30 -17.26
CA ASN A 76 7.11 0.63 -15.99
C ASN A 76 8.11 0.58 -14.84
N GLU A 77 7.80 1.37 -13.82
CA GLU A 77 8.61 1.49 -12.61
C GLU A 77 8.65 0.16 -11.84
N GLN A 78 9.75 -0.10 -11.13
CA GLN A 78 9.99 -1.39 -10.46
C GLN A 78 8.86 -1.77 -9.49
N GLN A 79 8.32 -0.79 -8.76
CA GLN A 79 7.22 -0.96 -7.80
C GLN A 79 5.87 -1.32 -8.43
N LEU A 80 5.81 -1.44 -9.77
CA LEU A 80 4.65 -1.93 -10.50
C LEU A 80 4.87 -3.33 -11.11
N TRP A 81 6.06 -3.91 -10.97
CA TRP A 81 6.38 -5.20 -11.58
C TRP A 81 5.68 -6.38 -10.89
N ASN A 82 5.20 -6.17 -9.68
CA ASN A 82 4.47 -7.15 -8.90
C ASN A 82 3.10 -6.58 -8.50
N LEU A 83 2.22 -7.48 -8.12
CA LEU A 83 0.92 -7.14 -7.57
C LEU A 83 0.45 -8.23 -6.61
N ARG A 84 -0.34 -7.84 -5.62
CA ARG A 84 -1.15 -8.77 -4.85
C ARG A 84 -2.55 -8.83 -5.43
N SER A 85 -2.96 -10.04 -5.82
CA SER A 85 -4.29 -10.32 -6.36
C SER A 85 -5.20 -10.93 -5.29
N PHE A 86 -6.49 -10.59 -5.32
CA PHE A 86 -7.49 -11.05 -4.35
C PHE A 86 -8.60 -11.88 -5.03
N PRO A 87 -8.31 -13.15 -5.38
CA PRO A 87 -9.29 -14.02 -6.06
C PRO A 87 -10.44 -14.47 -5.15
N GLU A 88 -10.27 -14.35 -3.84
CA GLU A 88 -11.19 -14.80 -2.81
C GLU A 88 -11.67 -13.62 -1.96
N GLY A 89 -12.87 -13.73 -1.40
CA GLY A 89 -13.49 -12.67 -0.62
C GLY A 89 -14.13 -11.57 -1.48
N SER A 90 -15.16 -10.93 -0.94
CA SER A 90 -15.82 -9.78 -1.57
C SER A 90 -15.15 -8.45 -1.23
N ARG A 91 -14.44 -8.38 -0.10
CA ARG A 91 -13.73 -7.19 0.41
C ARG A 91 -12.43 -7.64 1.04
N ASN A 92 -11.31 -7.11 0.57
CA ASN A 92 -9.98 -7.40 1.09
C ASN A 92 -9.28 -6.08 1.43
N CYS A 93 -8.71 -5.97 2.63
CA CYS A 93 -8.21 -4.70 3.15
C CYS A 93 -6.75 -4.79 3.55
N TYR A 94 -6.02 -3.71 3.26
CA TYR A 94 -4.74 -3.40 3.88
C TYR A 94 -5.00 -2.67 5.18
N ASN A 95 -4.26 -3.03 6.22
CA ASN A 95 -4.27 -2.37 7.52
C ASN A 95 -2.97 -1.59 7.70
N LEU A 96 -3.01 -0.27 7.46
CA LEU A 96 -1.87 0.61 7.67
C LEU A 96 -1.93 1.19 9.08
N LYS A 97 -0.80 1.14 9.79
CA LYS A 97 -0.63 1.78 11.10
C LYS A 97 0.48 2.82 11.02
N PRO A 98 0.18 4.08 10.63
CA PRO A 98 1.19 5.13 10.71
C PRO A 98 1.64 5.31 12.17
N LEU A 99 2.93 5.59 12.38
CA LEU A 99 3.43 6.13 13.65
C LEU A 99 2.46 7.18 14.17
N ALA A 100 2.13 7.11 15.46
CA ALA A 100 1.23 8.04 16.13
C ALA A 100 1.75 9.47 15.94
N THR A 101 1.28 10.08 14.87
CA THR A 101 1.47 11.49 14.55
C THR A 101 0.26 12.19 15.16
N GLU A 102 0.40 13.44 15.56
CA GLU A 102 -0.57 14.14 16.40
C GLU A 102 -2.02 13.97 15.91
N ASN A 103 -2.99 13.94 16.84
CA ASN A 103 -4.41 13.86 16.49
C ASN A 103 -4.75 14.92 15.44
N GLY A 104 -5.21 14.49 14.26
CA GLY A 104 -5.51 15.38 13.14
C GLY A 104 -4.47 15.42 12.03
N THR A 105 -3.37 14.66 12.14
CA THR A 105 -2.38 14.53 11.06
C THR A 105 -3.05 14.05 9.79
N ARG A 106 -2.76 14.73 8.69
CA ARG A 106 -3.29 14.46 7.37
C ARG A 106 -2.31 13.62 6.56
N TYR A 107 -2.82 12.67 5.78
CA TYR A 107 -1.98 11.85 4.91
C TYR A 107 -2.43 11.91 3.46
N LEU A 108 -1.46 11.98 2.55
CA LEU A 108 -1.65 11.61 1.15
C LEU A 108 -1.49 10.09 1.04
N VAL A 109 -2.55 9.42 0.61
CA VAL A 109 -2.57 8.00 0.29
C VAL A 109 -2.53 7.86 -1.22
N ARG A 110 -1.60 7.07 -1.75
CA ARG A 110 -1.50 6.76 -3.17
C ARG A 110 -1.57 5.24 -3.38
N ALA A 111 -2.55 4.79 -4.17
CA ALA A 111 -2.67 3.41 -4.62
C ALA A 111 -2.31 3.32 -6.10
N GLY A 112 -1.40 2.43 -6.45
CA GLY A 112 -0.97 2.19 -7.82
C GLY A 112 -1.36 0.80 -8.33
N PHE A 113 -1.71 0.75 -9.61
CA PHE A 113 -2.24 -0.43 -10.27
C PHE A 113 -1.66 -0.60 -11.66
N LEU A 114 -1.02 -1.74 -11.93
CA LEU A 114 -0.67 -2.17 -13.27
C LEU A 114 -1.11 -3.63 -13.49
N TYR A 115 -2.05 -3.84 -14.41
CA TYR A 115 -2.53 -5.20 -14.69
C TYR A 115 -1.43 -6.06 -15.34
N GLY A 116 -0.72 -5.52 -16.32
CA GLY A 116 0.46 -6.15 -16.93
C GLY A 116 0.22 -7.58 -17.43
N ASN A 117 -1.04 -7.93 -17.71
CA ASN A 117 -1.50 -9.27 -18.09
C ASN A 117 -0.97 -10.39 -17.17
N TYR A 118 -0.90 -10.16 -15.85
CA TYR A 118 -0.27 -11.09 -14.89
C TYR A 118 -0.88 -12.50 -14.91
N ASP A 119 -2.17 -12.63 -15.23
CA ASP A 119 -2.90 -13.90 -15.26
C ASP A 119 -3.05 -14.51 -16.68
N ASN A 120 -2.41 -13.89 -17.68
CA ASN A 120 -2.46 -14.27 -19.09
C ASN A 120 -3.85 -14.28 -19.74
N LYS A 121 -4.86 -13.63 -19.15
CA LYS A 121 -6.24 -13.61 -19.70
C LYS A 121 -6.51 -12.46 -20.65
N ARG A 122 -5.67 -11.41 -20.63
CA ARG A 122 -5.86 -10.17 -21.39
C ARG A 122 -7.24 -9.54 -21.14
N GLN A 123 -7.76 -9.73 -19.92
CA GLN A 123 -9.06 -9.22 -19.51
C GLN A 123 -8.85 -8.36 -18.27
N VAL A 124 -8.87 -7.05 -18.48
CA VAL A 124 -8.70 -6.10 -17.39
C VAL A 124 -9.87 -6.16 -16.40
N PRO A 125 -9.62 -6.14 -15.09
CA PRO A 125 -10.68 -6.19 -14.11
C PRO A 125 -11.31 -4.80 -13.86
N LYS A 126 -12.47 -4.79 -13.21
CA LYS A 126 -13.08 -3.59 -12.63
C LYS A 126 -13.49 -3.90 -11.18
N PHE A 127 -13.12 -3.03 -10.27
CA PHE A 127 -13.40 -3.19 -8.83
C PHE A 127 -13.42 -1.84 -8.15
N ASP A 128 -13.94 -1.81 -6.92
CA ASP A 128 -14.05 -0.57 -6.16
C ASP A 128 -12.93 -0.51 -5.11
N LEU A 129 -12.46 0.70 -4.85
CA LEU A 129 -11.47 1.03 -3.85
C LEU A 129 -12.15 1.84 -2.75
N TYR A 130 -11.88 1.50 -1.50
CA TYR A 130 -12.47 2.14 -0.32
C TYR A 130 -11.36 2.57 0.64
N ILE A 131 -11.59 3.68 1.34
CA ILE A 131 -10.82 4.07 2.51
C ILE A 131 -11.71 4.01 3.75
N GLY A 132 -11.37 3.14 4.70
CA GLY A 132 -12.27 2.78 5.78
C GLY A 132 -13.56 2.18 5.23
N VAL A 133 -14.68 2.86 5.44
CA VAL A 133 -16.01 2.48 4.93
C VAL A 133 -16.46 3.31 3.72
N GLU A 134 -15.76 4.39 3.41
CA GLU A 134 -16.12 5.32 2.33
C GLU A 134 -15.59 4.84 0.99
N LEU A 135 -16.42 4.95 -0.04
CA LEU A 135 -16.00 4.68 -1.42
C LEU A 135 -14.97 5.75 -1.78
N TRP A 136 -13.77 5.30 -2.13
CA TRP A 136 -12.74 6.18 -2.65
C TRP A 136 -12.94 6.33 -4.16
N ASP A 137 -12.88 5.25 -4.92
CA ASP A 137 -13.11 5.32 -6.37
C ASP A 137 -13.40 3.93 -6.98
N THR A 138 -13.83 3.89 -8.24
CA THR A 138 -13.89 2.69 -9.07
C THR A 138 -12.63 2.56 -9.93
N VAL A 139 -11.85 1.51 -9.69
CA VAL A 139 -10.69 1.18 -10.53
C VAL A 139 -11.17 0.51 -11.82
N LYS A 140 -10.87 1.15 -12.95
CA LYS A 140 -11.26 0.68 -14.30
C LYS A 140 -10.14 0.92 -15.30
N PHE A 141 -9.55 -0.15 -15.81
CA PHE A 141 -8.47 -0.05 -16.80
C PHE A 141 -9.02 0.05 -18.23
N LYS A 142 -8.27 0.72 -19.10
CA LYS A 142 -8.52 0.74 -20.55
C LYS A 142 -7.85 -0.43 -21.26
N ASP A 143 -6.69 -0.84 -20.78
CA ASP A 143 -5.80 -1.83 -21.37
C ASP A 143 -4.87 -2.44 -20.31
N SER A 144 -4.02 -3.37 -20.73
CA SER A 144 -3.06 -4.06 -19.84
C SER A 144 -1.75 -3.30 -19.62
N THR A 145 -1.50 -2.23 -20.38
CA THR A 145 -0.22 -1.51 -20.41
C THR A 145 -0.18 -0.32 -19.48
N THR A 146 -1.32 0.34 -19.29
CA THR A 146 -1.39 1.65 -18.65
C THR A 146 -1.45 1.48 -17.14
N ALA A 147 -0.43 1.99 -16.46
CA ALA A 147 -0.45 2.14 -15.00
C ALA A 147 -1.52 3.17 -14.61
N MET A 148 -2.25 2.90 -13.53
CA MET A 148 -3.23 3.80 -12.94
C MET A 148 -2.83 4.12 -11.51
N TYR A 149 -2.95 5.38 -11.14
CA TYR A 149 -2.77 5.86 -9.78
C TYR A 149 -4.07 6.47 -9.27
N LYS A 150 -4.38 6.22 -8.00
CA LYS A 150 -5.44 6.88 -7.26
C LYS A 150 -4.82 7.54 -6.05
N GLU A 151 -5.14 8.81 -5.85
CA GLU A 151 -4.63 9.62 -4.76
C GLU A 151 -5.80 10.21 -3.96
N ILE A 152 -5.68 10.14 -2.63
CA ILE A 152 -6.64 10.73 -1.71
C ILE A 152 -5.89 11.29 -0.51
N THR A 153 -6.35 12.44 -0.05
CA THR A 153 -5.93 13.00 1.21
C THR A 153 -6.92 12.56 2.28
N TYR A 154 -6.43 12.02 3.40
CA TYR A 154 -7.27 11.47 4.46
C TYR A 154 -6.79 11.92 5.84
N VAL A 155 -7.73 12.33 6.69
CA VAL A 155 -7.47 12.59 8.11
C VAL A 155 -8.06 11.42 8.91
N PRO A 156 -7.23 10.48 9.38
CA PRO A 156 -7.71 9.32 10.11
C PRO A 156 -8.36 9.72 11.43
N SER A 157 -9.44 9.01 11.77
CA SER A 157 -10.13 9.11 13.05
C SER A 157 -9.67 8.06 14.07
N SER A 158 -8.75 7.18 13.69
CA SER A 158 -8.16 6.11 14.50
C SER A 158 -6.67 5.96 14.17
N ASP A 159 -5.96 5.10 14.90
CA ASP A 159 -4.55 4.75 14.63
C ASP A 159 -4.38 3.78 13.44
N HIS A 160 -5.47 3.42 12.75
CA HIS A 160 -5.48 2.47 11.66
C HIS A 160 -6.16 3.06 10.42
N ILE A 161 -5.49 2.99 9.27
CA ILE A 161 -6.04 3.36 7.96
C ILE A 161 -6.27 2.07 7.18
N PHE A 162 -7.53 1.81 6.82
CA PHE A 162 -7.89 0.64 6.02
C PHE A 162 -8.06 1.02 4.57
N ILE A 163 -7.30 0.39 3.67
CA ILE A 163 -7.46 0.54 2.21
C ILE A 163 -8.02 -0.77 1.67
N CYS A 164 -9.27 -0.75 1.21
CA CYS A 164 -10.01 -1.95 0.88
C CYS A 164 -10.34 -2.03 -0.60
N LEU A 165 -10.07 -3.18 -1.21
CA LEU A 165 -10.46 -3.53 -2.57
C LEU A 165 -11.72 -4.41 -2.51
N VAL A 166 -12.77 -3.97 -3.22
CA VAL A 166 -14.08 -4.62 -3.22
C VAL A 166 -14.37 -5.20 -4.60
N ASN A 167 -14.62 -6.50 -4.64
CA ASN A 167 -14.93 -7.22 -5.87
C ASN A 167 -16.36 -6.91 -6.35
N THR A 168 -16.48 -6.34 -7.55
CA THR A 168 -17.78 -6.01 -8.18
C THR A 168 -18.29 -7.09 -9.13
N GLY A 169 -17.62 -8.25 -9.20
CA GLY A 169 -17.92 -9.35 -10.11
C GLY A 169 -17.31 -9.22 -11.50
N ASN A 170 -16.49 -8.19 -11.74
CA ASN A 170 -15.92 -7.87 -13.06
C ASN A 170 -14.41 -8.16 -13.13
N GLY A 171 -13.97 -9.29 -12.58
CA GLY A 171 -12.57 -9.70 -12.52
C GLY A 171 -12.01 -9.76 -11.11
N ILE A 172 -10.70 -10.00 -10.99
CA ILE A 172 -10.01 -10.16 -9.71
C ILE A 172 -9.43 -8.80 -9.28
N PRO A 173 -9.82 -8.25 -8.12
CA PRO A 173 -9.18 -7.06 -7.58
C PRO A 173 -7.70 -7.30 -7.29
N PHE A 174 -6.89 -6.28 -7.53
CA PHE A 174 -5.45 -6.34 -7.24
C PHE A 174 -4.91 -4.95 -6.93
N ILE A 175 -3.74 -4.89 -6.31
CA ILE A 175 -2.98 -3.65 -6.08
C ILE A 175 -1.49 -3.93 -6.30
N SER A 176 -0.78 -2.97 -6.88
CA SER A 176 0.66 -3.06 -7.16
C SER A 176 1.48 -2.22 -6.19
N LEU A 177 0.97 -1.04 -5.82
CA LEU A 177 1.69 -0.07 -5.00
C LEU A 177 0.76 0.54 -3.96
N LEU A 178 1.26 0.73 -2.74
CA LEU A 178 0.58 1.53 -1.73
C LEU A 178 1.57 2.44 -1.00
N GLU A 179 1.33 3.74 -1.05
CA GLU A 179 2.15 4.74 -0.38
C GLU A 179 1.30 5.61 0.56
N LEU A 180 1.88 5.98 1.69
CA LEU A 180 1.31 6.89 2.68
C LEU A 180 2.36 7.94 3.06
N ARG A 181 2.03 9.21 2.84
CA ARG A 181 2.90 10.35 3.17
C ARG A 181 2.15 11.30 4.11
N PRO A 182 2.66 11.61 5.31
CA PRO A 182 2.12 12.70 6.13
C PRO A 182 2.26 14.04 5.38
N LEU A 183 1.22 14.87 5.44
CA LEU A 183 1.19 16.22 4.91
C LEU A 183 1.36 17.24 6.04
N GLN A 184 1.88 18.42 5.73
CA GLN A 184 1.91 19.54 6.67
C GLN A 184 0.48 20.09 6.86
N ASP A 185 0.15 20.47 8.10
CA ASP A 185 -1.22 20.78 8.53
C ASP A 185 -1.85 22.03 7.88
N ASP A 186 -1.05 22.86 7.19
CA ASP A 186 -1.48 24.09 6.54
C ASP A 186 -2.06 23.88 5.13
N ILE A 187 -1.93 22.68 4.58
CA ILE A 187 -2.37 22.34 3.22
C ILE A 187 -3.69 21.52 3.28
N TYR A 188 -4.76 22.04 2.67
CA TYR A 188 -6.12 21.44 2.60
C TYR A 188 -6.82 21.19 3.95
N VAL A 189 -7.02 22.24 4.77
CA VAL A 189 -7.68 22.15 6.09
C VAL A 189 -9.06 21.49 6.02
N SER A 190 -9.21 20.34 6.69
CA SER A 190 -10.44 19.55 6.79
C SER A 190 -10.57 18.87 8.17
N LYS A 191 -11.77 18.37 8.51
CA LYS A 191 -12.05 17.75 9.82
C LYS A 191 -11.60 16.28 9.87
N PRO A 192 -11.34 15.70 11.06
CA PRO A 192 -11.10 14.27 11.20
C PRO A 192 -12.23 13.42 10.58
N GLY A 193 -11.86 12.30 9.95
CA GLY A 193 -12.79 11.42 9.24
C GLY A 193 -13.24 11.94 7.87
N THR A 194 -12.64 13.02 7.36
CA THR A 194 -12.89 13.50 5.99
C THR A 194 -11.78 13.08 5.04
N SER A 195 -12.17 12.88 3.79
CA SER A 195 -11.29 12.61 2.67
C SER A 195 -11.47 13.64 1.56
N LEU A 196 -10.40 13.87 0.81
CA LEU A 196 -10.40 14.69 -0.39
C LEU A 196 -9.69 13.91 -1.50
N GLU A 197 -10.42 13.56 -2.56
CA GLU A 197 -9.86 12.86 -3.72
C GLU A 197 -9.10 13.84 -4.60
N LEU A 198 -7.96 13.39 -5.16
CA LEU A 198 -7.27 14.17 -6.17
C LEU A 198 -8.11 14.24 -7.45
N TYR A 199 -8.46 15.46 -7.85
CA TYR A 199 -9.11 15.71 -9.13
C TYR A 199 -8.07 15.87 -10.24
N ASP A 200 -7.07 16.73 -10.02
CA ASP A 200 -6.04 17.01 -11.02
C ASP A 200 -4.76 17.56 -10.38
N HIS A 201 -3.64 17.40 -11.08
CA HIS A 201 -2.32 17.88 -10.68
C HIS A 201 -1.71 18.70 -11.84
N TYR A 202 -1.41 19.97 -11.57
CA TYR A 202 -0.77 20.88 -12.51
C TYR A 202 0.62 21.30 -12.01
N ASP A 203 1.64 21.04 -12.83
CA ASP A 203 2.96 21.63 -12.66
C ASP A 203 3.09 22.86 -13.58
N PHE A 204 3.15 24.04 -12.99
CA PHE A 204 3.29 25.28 -13.74
C PHE A 204 4.78 25.65 -13.84
N CYS A 205 5.32 25.55 -15.06
CA CYS A 205 6.71 25.85 -15.40
C CYS A 205 7.72 24.86 -14.80
N PRO A 206 7.65 23.57 -15.21
CA PRO A 206 8.51 22.55 -14.64
C PRO A 206 9.98 22.80 -15.03
N ALA A 207 10.89 22.60 -14.07
CA ALA A 207 12.34 22.74 -14.31
C ALA A 207 12.92 21.55 -15.11
N THR A 208 12.20 20.43 -15.15
CA THR A 208 12.52 19.18 -15.85
C THR A 208 11.24 18.57 -16.43
N ASP A 209 11.32 17.69 -17.43
CA ASP A 209 10.14 16.92 -17.92
C ASP A 209 9.68 15.81 -16.94
N GLU A 210 10.23 15.76 -15.73
CA GLU A 210 9.86 14.78 -14.71
C GLU A 210 8.65 15.25 -13.91
N VAL A 211 7.67 14.38 -13.73
CA VAL A 211 6.52 14.65 -12.85
C VAL A 211 7.01 14.79 -11.41
N MET A 212 6.91 15.99 -10.82
CA MET A 212 7.19 16.20 -9.40
C MET A 212 6.25 15.34 -8.54
N ARG A 213 6.82 14.40 -7.78
CA ARG A 213 6.06 13.54 -6.86
C ARG A 213 5.70 14.21 -5.54
N PHE A 214 6.43 15.25 -5.10
CA PHE A 214 6.16 15.98 -3.86
C PHE A 214 6.99 17.27 -3.73
N PRO A 215 6.46 18.40 -3.20
CA PRO A 215 5.06 18.78 -3.02
C PRO A 215 4.57 19.69 -4.17
N PRO A 216 3.65 19.22 -5.03
CA PRO A 216 2.93 20.09 -5.96
C PRO A 216 1.62 20.66 -5.39
N ILE A 217 1.02 21.60 -6.12
CA ILE A 217 -0.32 22.14 -5.86
C ILE A 217 -1.36 21.12 -6.37
N TYR A 218 -2.02 20.41 -5.47
CA TYR A 218 -3.11 19.50 -5.79
C TYR A 218 -4.45 20.25 -5.93
N VAL A 219 -5.25 19.92 -6.93
CA VAL A 219 -6.67 20.30 -6.95
C VAL A 219 -7.46 19.12 -6.39
N LEU A 220 -7.97 19.28 -5.17
CA LEU A 220 -8.74 18.22 -4.51
C LEU A 220 -10.23 18.50 -4.55
N VAL A 221 -11.04 17.45 -4.65
CA VAL A 221 -12.51 17.50 -4.51
C VAL A 221 -12.95 16.67 -3.31
N THR A 222 -14.09 17.00 -2.73
CA THR A 222 -14.69 16.17 -1.67
C THR A 222 -15.10 14.82 -2.26
N ALA A 223 -14.59 13.73 -1.69
CA ALA A 223 -15.03 12.37 -2.01
C ALA A 223 -16.47 12.13 -1.52
#